data_AF-A0A447TKJ2-F1
#
_entry.id   AF-A0A447TKJ2-F1
#
_cell.length_a   1.000
_cell.length_b   1.000
_cell.length_c   1.000
_cell.angle_alpha   90.00
_cell.angle_beta   90.00
_cell.angle_gamma   90.00
#
_symmetry.space_group_name_H-M   'P 1'
#
loop_
_entity.id
_entity.type
_entity.pdbx_description
1 polymer ?
#
loop_
_entity_poly.entity_id
_entity_poly.type
_entity_poly.pdbx_seq_one_letter_code
_entity_poly.pdbx_strand_id
1 'polypeptide(L)'
;MVDEASMIDLSLMARTVAALPSQARLILLGDRDQLSSVEAGAVLGELCGRIAYRDETSQWLQRVAGAALQGDAAPGGALTDCVALLTRSHRFGADSGIGELARRVNAGEGQGSLQVLDDAGWPDVWRQDAAADAELLARRRSYLDAVAAGAGADEAQRAFSAFMLLAAERRQVADCNRRIERELEAAGVKQPGRDWYPGRPVMIGENDYGLGLFNGDIGFALQRPSGLRVLFPSADGAGGSSRPDGCRRTRRCSR
;
A
#
# COMPACT_ATOMS: atom_id res chain seq x y z
N MET A 1 -5.16 3.59 19.64
CA MET A 1 -5.09 4.19 18.30
C MET A 1 -5.06 3.06 17.32
N VAL A 2 -5.90 3.12 16.30
CA VAL A 2 -6.01 2.10 15.25
C VAL A 2 -5.74 2.80 13.93
N ASP A 3 -4.70 2.36 13.24
CA ASP A 3 -4.30 2.87 11.93
C ASP A 3 -4.90 1.99 10.82
N GLU A 4 -5.03 2.54 9.61
CA GLU A 4 -5.67 1.88 8.46
C GLU A 4 -7.10 1.35 8.77
N ALA A 5 -7.87 2.14 9.51
CA ALA A 5 -9.22 1.78 9.96
C ALA A 5 -10.23 1.61 8.81
N SER A 6 -9.91 2.09 7.61
CA SER A 6 -10.62 1.87 6.35
C SER A 6 -10.73 0.38 5.99
N MET A 7 -9.75 -0.44 6.40
CA MET A 7 -9.76 -1.89 6.18
C MET A 7 -10.57 -2.68 7.22
N ILE A 8 -11.10 -2.03 8.26
CA ILE A 8 -11.80 -2.70 9.35
C ILE A 8 -13.28 -2.88 9.00
N ASP A 9 -13.74 -4.14 9.00
CA ASP A 9 -15.14 -4.47 8.84
C ASP A 9 -15.98 -4.22 10.11
N LEU A 10 -17.30 -4.29 9.96
CA LEU A 10 -18.25 -4.04 11.04
C LEU A 10 -18.07 -5.01 12.22
N SER A 11 -17.80 -6.28 11.96
CA SER A 11 -17.68 -7.31 12.99
C SER A 11 -16.43 -7.09 13.85
N LEU A 12 -15.29 -6.81 13.21
CA LEU A 12 -14.03 -6.51 13.88
C LEU A 12 -14.13 -5.20 14.66
N MET A 13 -14.78 -4.17 14.11
CA MET A 13 -15.01 -2.92 14.84
C MET A 13 -15.87 -3.16 16.09
N ALA A 14 -16.98 -3.89 15.98
CA ALA A 14 -17.86 -4.19 17.11
C ALA A 14 -17.11 -4.92 18.25
N ARG A 15 -16.28 -5.92 17.90
CA ARG A 15 -15.44 -6.63 18.87
C ARG A 15 -14.37 -5.74 19.49
N THR A 16 -13.79 -4.85 18.68
CA THR A 16 -12.80 -3.87 19.16
C THR A 16 -13.42 -2.95 20.18
N VAL A 17 -14.56 -2.33 19.88
CA VAL A 17 -15.27 -1.43 20.80
C VAL A 17 -15.72 -2.16 22.06
N ALA A 18 -16.26 -3.38 21.95
CA ALA A 18 -16.68 -4.17 23.10
C ALA A 18 -15.53 -4.56 24.04
N ALA A 19 -14.30 -4.67 23.53
CA ALA A 19 -13.11 -4.98 24.31
C ALA A 19 -12.51 -3.75 25.01
N LEU A 20 -12.93 -2.52 24.66
CA LEU A 20 -12.38 -1.31 25.24
C LEU A 20 -12.98 -1.03 26.63
N PRO A 21 -12.14 -0.74 27.66
CA PRO A 21 -12.62 -0.20 28.93
C PRO A 21 -13.40 1.11 28.76
N SER A 22 -14.34 1.41 29.64
CA SER A 22 -15.19 2.61 29.55
C SER A 22 -14.40 3.94 29.60
N GLN A 23 -13.21 3.94 30.19
CA GLN A 23 -12.31 5.10 30.26
C GLN A 23 -11.34 5.21 29.07
N ALA A 24 -11.35 4.24 28.15
CA ALA A 24 -10.43 4.24 27.01
C ALA A 24 -10.84 5.28 25.97
N ARG A 25 -9.85 5.84 25.26
CA ARG A 25 -10.06 6.72 24.12
C ARG A 25 -9.68 5.99 22.84
N LEU A 26 -10.64 5.86 21.92
CA LEU A 26 -10.41 5.29 20.60
C LEU A 26 -10.15 6.42 19.60
N ILE A 27 -9.04 6.30 18.88
CA ILE A 27 -8.69 7.17 17.76
C ILE A 27 -8.52 6.24 16.56
N LEU A 28 -9.32 6.48 15.52
CA LEU A 28 -9.27 5.77 14.25
C LEU A 28 -8.60 6.69 13.22
N LEU A 29 -7.60 6.16 12.52
CA LEU A 29 -6.93 6.83 11.41
C LEU A 29 -7.15 5.98 10.15
N GLY A 30 -7.45 6.62 9.03
CA GLY A 30 -7.65 5.95 7.76
C GLY A 30 -8.12 6.91 6.69
N ASP A 31 -8.15 6.43 5.45
CA ASP A 31 -8.65 7.18 4.31
C ASP A 31 -10.11 6.77 4.02
N ARG A 32 -11.00 7.77 3.98
CA ARG A 32 -12.43 7.58 3.70
C ARG A 32 -12.67 7.07 2.28
N ASP A 33 -11.83 7.48 1.34
CA ASP A 33 -12.01 7.23 -0.10
C ASP A 33 -11.22 6.00 -0.57
N GLN A 34 -10.54 5.28 0.34
CA GLN A 34 -9.87 4.02 0.04
C GLN A 34 -10.89 2.91 -0.24
N LEU A 35 -10.46 1.88 -0.99
CA LEU A 35 -11.26 0.68 -1.18
C LEU A 35 -11.72 0.12 0.18
N SER A 36 -13.02 -0.12 0.28
CA SER A 36 -13.64 -0.67 1.49
C SER A 36 -13.05 -2.03 1.84
N SER A 37 -13.20 -2.42 3.12
CA SER A 37 -12.94 -3.79 3.55
C SER A 37 -13.59 -4.81 2.61
N VAL A 38 -12.93 -5.96 2.45
CA VAL A 38 -13.41 -7.09 1.64
C VAL A 38 -14.69 -7.69 2.25
N GLU A 39 -14.87 -7.53 3.56
CA GLU A 39 -16.06 -7.97 4.29
C GLU A 39 -17.10 -6.84 4.41
N ALA A 40 -18.34 -7.20 4.73
CA ALA A 40 -19.46 -6.26 4.73
C ALA A 40 -19.31 -5.14 5.78
N GLY A 41 -19.59 -3.90 5.36
CA GLY A 41 -19.70 -2.72 6.22
C GLY A 41 -18.45 -1.84 6.16
N ALA A 42 -18.53 -0.74 5.42
CA ALA A 42 -17.49 0.29 5.35
C ALA A 42 -17.62 1.27 6.53
N VAL A 43 -17.26 0.80 7.74
CA VAL A 43 -17.51 1.55 8.98
C VAL A 43 -16.90 2.95 8.95
N LEU A 44 -15.62 3.07 8.59
CA LEU A 44 -14.95 4.37 8.56
C LEU A 44 -15.58 5.30 7.52
N GLY A 45 -15.91 4.76 6.34
CA GLY A 45 -16.57 5.52 5.27
C GLY A 45 -17.91 6.11 5.70
N GLU A 46 -18.73 5.34 6.42
CA GLU A 46 -20.01 5.80 6.96
C GLU A 46 -19.84 6.82 8.09
N LEU A 47 -18.91 6.58 9.02
CA LEU A 47 -18.60 7.53 10.11
C LEU A 47 -18.11 8.87 9.56
N CYS A 48 -17.30 8.85 8.50
CA CYS A 48 -16.76 10.02 7.83
C CYS A 48 -17.66 10.54 6.69
N GLY A 49 -18.86 9.98 6.50
CA GLY A 49 -19.77 10.35 5.42
C GLY A 49 -20.32 11.78 5.54
N ARG A 50 -20.24 12.37 6.74
CA ARG A 50 -20.70 13.73 7.03
C ARG A 50 -19.74 14.43 7.98
N ILE A 51 -19.32 15.64 7.63
CA ILE A 51 -18.45 16.49 8.46
C ILE A 51 -19.28 17.66 8.96
N ALA A 52 -19.86 17.54 10.15
CA ALA A 52 -20.70 18.58 10.73
C ALA A 52 -20.44 18.69 12.23
N TYR A 53 -20.45 19.90 12.77
CA TYR A 53 -20.14 20.14 14.19
C TYR A 53 -21.33 20.81 14.87
N ARG A 54 -21.55 20.49 16.15
CA ARG A 54 -22.45 21.28 17.00
C ARG A 54 -21.87 22.68 17.18
N ASP A 55 -22.74 23.68 17.38
CA ASP A 55 -22.32 25.08 17.50
C ASP A 55 -21.26 25.31 18.58
N GLU A 56 -21.42 24.64 19.73
CA GLU A 56 -20.46 24.69 20.85
C GLU A 56 -19.08 24.17 20.43
N THR A 57 -19.05 23.07 19.69
CA THR A 57 -17.83 22.44 19.17
C THR A 57 -17.19 23.31 18.10
N SER A 58 -17.96 23.89 17.18
CA SER A 58 -17.49 24.86 16.18
C SER A 58 -16.84 26.08 16.83
N GLN A 59 -17.46 26.65 17.86
CA GLN A 59 -16.92 27.80 18.60
C GLN A 59 -15.66 27.42 19.38
N TRP A 60 -15.61 26.23 19.97
CA TRP A 60 -14.42 25.73 20.65
C TRP A 60 -13.26 25.52 19.65
N LEU A 61 -13.52 24.86 18.52
CA LEU A 61 -12.54 24.65 17.46
C LEU A 61 -12.01 25.98 16.91
N GLN A 62 -12.88 26.97 16.70
CA GLN A 62 -12.45 28.30 16.26
C GLN A 62 -11.50 28.96 17.26
N ARG A 63 -11.76 28.84 18.57
CA ARG A 63 -10.89 29.39 19.61
C ARG A 63 -9.54 28.68 19.69
N VAL A 64 -9.51 27.35 19.55
CA VAL A 64 -8.29 26.55 19.71
C VAL A 64 -7.45 26.53 18.44
N ALA A 65 -8.08 26.39 17.27
CA ALA A 65 -7.40 26.32 15.97
C ALA A 65 -7.15 27.71 15.35
N GLY A 66 -7.82 28.77 15.85
CA GLY A 66 -7.70 30.12 15.32
C GLY A 66 -8.39 30.33 13.95
N ALA A 67 -9.17 29.35 13.47
CA ALA A 67 -9.88 29.40 12.21
C ALA A 67 -11.22 28.69 12.31
N ALA A 68 -12.22 29.19 11.57
CA ALA A 68 -13.48 28.48 11.40
C ALA A 68 -13.26 27.25 10.51
N LEU A 69 -13.57 26.07 11.03
CA LEU A 69 -13.55 24.84 10.23
C LEU A 69 -14.79 24.80 9.35
N GLN A 70 -14.60 24.42 8.09
CA GLN A 70 -15.72 24.21 7.18
C GLN A 70 -16.29 22.81 7.40
N GLY A 71 -17.60 22.76 7.56
CA GLY A 71 -18.39 21.53 7.60
C GLY A 71 -19.60 21.65 6.69
N ASP A 72 -20.31 20.55 6.52
CA ASP A 72 -21.54 20.44 5.76
C ASP A 72 -22.63 21.35 6.35
N ALA A 73 -23.50 21.87 5.49
CA ALA A 73 -24.66 22.67 5.88
C ALA A 73 -25.78 21.81 6.51
N ALA A 74 -25.47 21.15 7.62
CA ALA A 74 -26.37 20.29 8.38
C ALA A 74 -26.05 20.41 9.88
N PRO A 75 -27.04 20.19 10.76
CA PRO A 75 -26.80 20.18 12.20
C PRO A 75 -25.85 19.03 12.57
N GLY A 76 -24.78 19.36 13.29
CA GLY A 76 -23.85 18.37 13.84
C GLY A 76 -24.44 17.56 15.00
N GLY A 77 -23.75 16.50 15.38
CA GLY A 77 -24.11 15.63 16.51
C GLY A 77 -22.88 15.11 17.24
N ALA A 78 -23.11 14.31 18.28
CA ALA A 78 -22.02 13.81 19.13
C ALA A 78 -20.97 12.99 18.36
N LEU A 79 -21.38 12.22 17.34
CA LEU A 79 -20.46 11.45 16.51
C LEU A 79 -19.68 12.34 15.53
N THR A 80 -20.35 13.28 14.86
CA THR A 80 -19.70 14.11 13.85
C THR A 80 -18.76 15.15 14.48
N ASP A 81 -18.98 15.52 15.74
CA ASP A 81 -18.02 16.27 16.56
C ASP A 81 -16.68 15.54 16.77
N CYS A 82 -16.67 14.22 16.63
CA CYS A 82 -15.49 13.39 16.77
C CYS A 82 -14.80 13.07 15.43
N VAL A 83 -15.25 13.67 14.33
CA VAL A 83 -14.67 13.45 13.00
C VAL A 83 -13.87 14.68 12.58
N ALA A 84 -12.65 14.46 12.13
CA ALA A 84 -11.82 15.49 11.53
C ALA A 84 -11.29 15.00 10.18
N LEU A 85 -11.52 15.77 9.11
CA LEU A 85 -11.02 15.47 7.77
C LEU A 85 -9.80 16.34 7.46
N LEU A 86 -8.67 15.71 7.15
CA LEU A 86 -7.47 16.40 6.69
C LEU A 86 -7.53 16.55 5.17
N THR A 87 -7.65 17.79 4.68
CA THR A 87 -7.85 18.09 3.25
C THR A 87 -6.58 18.47 2.51
N ARG A 88 -5.45 18.63 3.21
CA ARG A 88 -4.17 19.01 2.61
C ARG A 88 -3.24 17.82 2.55
N SER A 89 -2.86 17.43 1.33
CA SER A 89 -1.75 16.50 1.12
C SER A 89 -0.43 17.26 1.20
N HIS A 90 0.51 16.72 1.98
CA HIS A 90 1.91 17.17 1.99
C HIS A 90 2.81 16.29 1.11
N ARG A 91 2.29 15.14 0.64
CA ARG A 91 3.05 14.18 -0.18
C ARG A 91 3.13 14.62 -1.64
N PHE A 92 2.11 15.32 -2.12
CA PHE A 92 2.01 15.78 -3.50
C PHE A 92 1.94 17.30 -3.52
N GLY A 93 2.70 17.93 -4.41
CA GLY A 93 2.57 19.37 -4.67
C GLY A 93 1.23 19.69 -5.33
N ALA A 94 0.83 20.96 -5.31
CA ALA A 94 -0.37 21.43 -6.03
C ALA A 94 -0.30 21.14 -7.54
N ASP A 95 0.91 21.03 -8.08
CA ASP A 95 1.20 20.76 -9.49
C ASP A 95 1.48 19.27 -9.79
N SER A 96 1.02 18.34 -8.94
CA SER A 96 1.14 16.89 -9.18
C SER A 96 -0.10 16.33 -9.87
N GLY A 97 0.11 15.66 -11.01
CA GLY A 97 -0.95 14.97 -11.73
C GLY A 97 -1.54 13.81 -10.95
N ILE A 98 -0.75 13.17 -10.06
CA ILE A 98 -1.25 12.12 -9.16
C ILE A 98 -2.31 12.69 -8.22
N GLY A 99 -2.06 13.86 -7.64
CA GLY A 99 -2.99 14.52 -6.73
C GLY A 99 -4.28 14.94 -7.42
N GLU A 100 -4.17 15.53 -8.61
CA GLU A 100 -5.32 15.93 -9.42
C GLU A 100 -6.13 14.71 -9.91
N LEU A 101 -5.46 13.65 -10.35
CA LEU A 101 -6.10 12.39 -10.74
C LEU A 101 -6.88 11.78 -9.57
N ALA A 102 -6.25 11.66 -8.38
CA ALA A 102 -6.90 11.13 -7.19
C ALA A 102 -8.14 11.94 -6.80
N ARG A 103 -8.05 13.28 -6.83
CA ARG A 103 -9.17 14.17 -6.55
C ARG A 103 -10.36 13.94 -7.50
N ARG A 104 -10.09 13.82 -8.81
CA ARG A 104 -11.14 13.58 -9.81
C ARG A 104 -11.76 12.19 -9.69
N VAL A 105 -10.96 11.18 -9.37
CA VAL A 105 -11.46 9.82 -9.08
C VAL A 105 -12.40 9.85 -7.88
N ASN A 106 -12.01 10.50 -6.77
CA ASN A 106 -12.84 10.61 -5.57
C ASN A 106 -14.13 11.42 -5.82
N ALA A 107 -14.11 12.38 -6.74
CA ALA A 107 -15.28 13.14 -7.18
C ALA A 107 -16.18 12.39 -8.17
N GLY A 108 -15.80 11.18 -8.61
CA GLY A 108 -16.53 10.42 -9.64
C GLY A 108 -16.41 10.99 -11.05
N GLU A 109 -15.44 11.88 -11.30
CA GLU A 109 -15.20 12.53 -12.58
C GLU A 109 -14.39 11.62 -13.52
N GLY A 110 -15.01 10.53 -14.02
CA GLY A 110 -14.31 9.53 -14.83
C GLY A 110 -13.66 10.09 -16.11
N GLN A 111 -14.40 10.89 -16.88
CA GLN A 111 -13.85 11.54 -18.09
C GLN A 111 -12.75 12.54 -17.75
N GLY A 112 -12.93 13.32 -16.68
CA GLY A 112 -11.91 14.25 -16.21
C GLY A 112 -10.63 13.54 -15.76
N SER A 113 -10.76 12.36 -15.15
CA SER A 113 -9.63 11.54 -14.74
C SER A 113 -8.81 11.03 -15.93
N LEU A 114 -9.49 10.61 -17.01
CA LEU A 114 -8.82 10.20 -18.25
C LEU A 114 -8.11 11.38 -18.94
N GLN A 115 -8.71 12.58 -18.93
CA GLN A 115 -8.09 13.78 -19.48
C GLN A 115 -6.77 14.12 -18.79
N VAL A 116 -6.70 13.96 -17.46
CA VAL A 116 -5.44 14.18 -16.70
C VAL A 116 -4.34 13.23 -17.18
N LEU A 117 -4.68 11.97 -17.49
CA LEU A 117 -3.71 11.00 -17.98
C LEU A 117 -3.26 11.23 -19.44
N ASP A 118 -4.07 11.93 -20.24
CA ASP A 118 -3.79 12.23 -21.64
C ASP A 118 -3.09 13.60 -21.82
N ASP A 119 -3.08 14.44 -20.78
CA ASP A 119 -2.50 15.78 -20.79
C ASP A 119 -1.00 15.74 -20.44
N ALA A 120 -0.16 16.03 -21.44
CA ALA A 120 1.29 16.12 -21.31
C ALA A 120 1.78 17.25 -20.37
N GLY A 121 0.88 18.12 -19.90
CA GLY A 121 1.16 19.09 -18.85
C GLY A 121 1.47 18.46 -17.48
N TRP A 122 1.07 17.19 -17.27
CA TRP A 122 1.37 16.45 -16.04
C TRP A 122 2.51 15.43 -16.26
N PRO A 123 3.73 15.70 -15.79
CA PRO A 123 4.89 14.85 -16.09
C PRO A 123 4.94 13.55 -15.27
N ASP A 124 4.13 13.44 -14.22
CA ASP A 124 4.14 12.33 -13.26
C ASP A 124 3.02 11.30 -13.50
N VAL A 125 2.13 11.54 -14.46
CA VAL A 125 1.04 10.63 -14.85
C VAL A 125 0.90 10.59 -16.36
N TRP A 126 0.57 9.42 -16.90
CA TRP A 126 0.30 9.25 -18.32
C TRP A 126 -0.52 7.98 -18.55
N ARG A 127 -1.19 7.91 -19.71
CA ARG A 127 -1.84 6.69 -20.20
C ARG A 127 -1.11 6.14 -21.41
N GLN A 128 -1.06 4.82 -21.50
CA GLN A 128 -0.61 4.10 -22.69
C GLN A 128 -1.52 2.90 -22.94
N ASP A 129 -1.77 2.56 -24.20
CA ASP A 129 -2.68 1.47 -24.56
C ASP A 129 -2.13 0.09 -24.18
N ALA A 130 -0.81 -0.10 -24.33
CA ALA A 130 -0.13 -1.32 -23.90
C ALA A 130 1.33 -1.04 -23.55
N ALA A 131 1.80 -1.67 -22.47
CA ALA A 131 3.23 -1.72 -22.12
C ALA A 131 3.88 -2.96 -22.75
N ALA A 132 5.06 -2.80 -23.33
CA ALA A 132 5.86 -3.95 -23.77
C ALA A 132 6.49 -4.66 -22.57
N ASP A 133 6.51 -6.00 -22.58
CA ASP A 133 7.05 -6.78 -21.45
C ASP A 133 8.54 -6.47 -21.20
N ALA A 134 9.31 -6.23 -22.26
CA ALA A 134 10.69 -5.79 -22.18
C ALA A 134 10.86 -4.42 -21.51
N GLU A 135 9.92 -3.48 -21.70
CA GLU A 135 9.94 -2.18 -21.02
C GLU A 135 9.68 -2.34 -19.53
N LEU A 136 8.69 -3.16 -19.17
CA LEU A 136 8.37 -3.47 -17.78
C LEU A 136 9.53 -4.17 -17.07
N LEU A 137 10.24 -5.06 -17.77
CA LEU A 137 11.44 -5.69 -17.25
C LEU A 137 12.59 -4.70 -17.10
N ALA A 138 12.76 -3.76 -18.04
CA ALA A 138 13.79 -2.73 -17.96
C ALA A 138 13.62 -1.82 -16.73
N ARG A 139 12.37 -1.52 -16.32
CA ARG A 139 12.07 -0.81 -15.07
C ARG A 139 12.56 -1.54 -13.82
N ARG A 140 12.82 -2.86 -13.91
CA ARG A 140 13.34 -3.71 -12.82
C ARG A 140 14.84 -3.95 -12.89
N ARG A 141 15.57 -3.30 -13.81
CA ARG A 141 17.02 -3.51 -14.01
C ARG A 141 17.81 -3.33 -12.72
N SER A 142 17.58 -2.24 -11.99
CA SER A 142 18.28 -1.95 -10.72
C SER A 142 18.12 -3.06 -9.69
N TYR A 143 16.92 -3.63 -9.59
CA TYR A 143 16.63 -4.77 -8.71
C TYR A 143 17.36 -6.04 -9.17
N LEU A 144 17.32 -6.36 -10.47
CA LEU A 144 17.98 -7.54 -11.01
C LEU A 144 19.51 -7.46 -10.86
N ASP A 145 20.09 -6.28 -11.10
CA ASP A 145 21.52 -6.03 -10.96
C ASP A 145 21.96 -6.15 -9.50
N ALA A 146 21.17 -5.60 -8.56
CA ALA A 146 21.43 -5.76 -7.12
C ALA A 146 21.40 -7.24 -6.70
N VAL A 147 20.40 -8.00 -7.16
CA VAL A 147 20.34 -9.45 -6.90
C VAL A 147 21.54 -10.18 -7.48
N ALA A 148 21.93 -9.87 -8.72
CA ALA A 148 23.09 -10.49 -9.37
C ALA A 148 24.42 -10.16 -8.66
N ALA A 149 24.52 -8.96 -8.09
CA ALA A 149 25.64 -8.54 -7.25
C ALA A 149 25.64 -9.16 -5.83
N GLY A 150 24.62 -9.95 -5.48
CA GLY A 150 24.53 -10.65 -4.20
C GLY A 150 23.86 -9.87 -3.08
N ALA A 151 22.97 -8.93 -3.41
CA ALA A 151 22.27 -8.08 -2.45
C ALA A 151 21.65 -8.83 -1.25
N GLY A 152 21.59 -8.11 -0.13
CA GLY A 152 20.80 -8.47 1.06
C GLY A 152 19.30 -8.34 0.82
N ALA A 153 18.48 -8.82 1.77
CA ALA A 153 17.03 -8.72 1.67
C ALA A 153 16.54 -7.27 1.68
N ASP A 154 17.13 -6.41 2.51
CA ASP A 154 16.74 -5.00 2.61
C ASP A 154 17.13 -4.18 1.37
N GLU A 155 18.27 -4.49 0.77
CA GLU A 155 18.71 -3.85 -0.47
C GLU A 155 17.84 -4.30 -1.65
N ALA A 156 17.55 -5.60 -1.74
CA ALA A 156 16.60 -6.13 -2.70
C ALA A 156 15.22 -5.48 -2.54
N GLN A 157 14.73 -5.32 -1.31
CA GLN A 157 13.46 -4.64 -1.02
C GLN A 157 13.49 -3.19 -1.52
N ARG A 158 14.52 -2.41 -1.18
CA ARG A 158 14.63 -1.01 -1.61
C ARG A 158 14.61 -0.88 -3.13
N ALA A 159 15.38 -1.73 -3.84
CA ALA A 159 15.42 -1.71 -5.29
C ALA A 159 14.11 -2.19 -5.92
N PHE A 160 13.45 -3.20 -5.33
CA PHE A 160 12.18 -3.73 -5.80
C PHE A 160 11.04 -2.72 -5.64
N SER A 161 10.98 -1.99 -4.51
CA SER A 161 9.96 -0.99 -4.21
C SER A 161 9.99 0.24 -5.12
N ALA A 162 11.06 0.45 -5.90
CA ALA A 162 11.13 1.54 -6.87
C ALA A 162 10.11 1.39 -8.02
N PHE A 163 9.64 0.18 -8.30
CA PHE A 163 8.65 -0.06 -9.35
C PHE A 163 7.72 -1.23 -9.03
N MET A 164 6.42 -0.93 -8.98
CA MET A 164 5.35 -1.90 -8.73
C MET A 164 4.39 -1.96 -9.90
N LEU A 165 3.95 -3.17 -10.23
CA LEU A 165 2.87 -3.41 -11.17
C LEU A 165 1.61 -3.75 -10.37
N LEU A 166 0.54 -3.01 -10.63
CA LEU A 166 -0.77 -3.24 -10.03
C LEU A 166 -1.73 -3.72 -11.12
N ALA A 167 -2.62 -4.64 -10.76
CA ALA A 167 -3.65 -5.15 -11.65
C ALA A 167 -4.97 -5.27 -10.88
N ALA A 168 -6.08 -5.04 -11.56
CA ALA A 168 -7.40 -5.06 -10.94
C ALA A 168 -7.83 -6.47 -10.54
N GLU A 169 -7.43 -7.50 -11.30
CA GLU A 169 -7.86 -8.87 -11.10
C GLU A 169 -6.70 -9.84 -10.85
N ARG A 170 -6.94 -10.87 -10.02
CA ARG A 170 -5.96 -11.93 -9.71
C ARG A 170 -5.46 -12.67 -10.96
N ARG A 171 -6.33 -12.90 -11.96
CA ARG A 171 -5.93 -13.52 -13.24
C ARG A 171 -4.90 -12.68 -13.98
N GLN A 172 -5.05 -11.35 -13.96
CA GLN A 172 -4.14 -10.43 -14.62
C GLN A 172 -2.77 -10.43 -13.94
N VAL A 173 -2.73 -10.54 -12.59
CA VAL A 173 -1.47 -10.73 -11.85
C VAL A 173 -0.77 -12.01 -12.30
N ALA A 174 -1.49 -13.13 -12.37
CA ALA A 174 -0.93 -14.39 -12.82
C ALA A 174 -0.40 -14.31 -14.27
N ASP A 175 -1.11 -13.61 -15.15
CA ASP A 175 -0.74 -13.43 -16.55
C ASP A 175 0.51 -12.55 -16.69
N CYS A 176 0.57 -11.43 -15.96
CA CYS A 176 1.74 -10.55 -15.89
C CYS A 176 2.96 -11.30 -15.36
N ASN A 177 2.82 -12.09 -14.29
CA ASN A 177 3.91 -12.89 -13.75
C ASN A 177 4.46 -13.87 -14.80
N ARG A 178 3.60 -14.59 -15.53
CA ARG A 178 4.04 -15.53 -16.58
C ARG A 178 4.74 -14.81 -17.74
N ARG A 179 4.26 -13.63 -18.14
CA ARG A 179 4.87 -12.82 -19.22
C ARG A 179 6.25 -12.32 -18.83
N ILE A 180 6.39 -11.73 -17.64
CA ILE A 180 7.68 -11.29 -17.11
C ILE A 180 8.66 -12.46 -16.94
N GLU A 181 8.19 -13.63 -16.47
CA GLU A 181 9.06 -14.81 -16.36
C GLU A 181 9.58 -15.31 -17.71
N ARG A 182 8.80 -15.20 -18.79
CA ARG A 182 9.27 -15.52 -20.16
C ARG A 182 10.37 -14.57 -20.62
N GLU A 183 10.25 -13.27 -20.32
CA GLU A 183 11.31 -12.31 -20.61
C GLU A 183 12.59 -12.60 -19.78
N LEU A 184 12.44 -13.00 -18.52
CA LEU A 184 13.55 -13.44 -17.68
C LEU A 184 14.22 -14.72 -18.22
N GLU A 185 13.45 -15.63 -18.80
CA GLU A 185 13.97 -16.83 -19.49
C GLU A 185 14.73 -16.46 -20.77
N ALA A 186 14.18 -15.58 -21.59
CA ALA A 186 14.83 -15.09 -22.80
C ALA A 186 16.14 -14.33 -22.49
N ALA A 187 16.18 -13.60 -21.36
CA ALA A 187 17.36 -12.90 -20.87
C ALA A 187 18.37 -13.81 -20.14
N GLY A 188 18.08 -15.11 -19.96
CA GLY A 188 18.96 -16.06 -19.27
C GLY A 188 19.03 -15.90 -17.74
N VAL A 189 18.20 -15.05 -17.14
CA VAL A 189 18.12 -14.84 -15.69
C VAL A 189 17.39 -16.01 -15.01
N LYS A 190 16.35 -16.52 -15.66
CA LYS A 190 15.55 -17.66 -15.19
C LYS A 190 15.74 -18.86 -16.13
N GLN A 191 15.86 -20.06 -15.56
CA GLN A 191 15.85 -21.29 -16.37
C GLN A 191 14.41 -21.71 -16.72
N PRO A 192 14.13 -22.11 -17.97
CA PRO A 192 12.83 -22.65 -18.35
C PRO A 192 12.42 -23.86 -17.49
N GLY A 193 11.15 -23.91 -17.09
CA GLY A 193 10.59 -25.00 -16.29
C GLY A 193 11.06 -25.06 -14.82
N ARG A 194 11.83 -24.08 -14.36
CA ARG A 194 12.18 -23.92 -12.94
C ARG A 194 11.32 -22.83 -12.31
N ASP A 195 10.61 -23.18 -11.24
CA ASP A 195 9.80 -22.22 -10.49
C ASP A 195 10.69 -21.30 -9.64
N TRP A 196 11.75 -21.82 -9.05
CA TRP A 196 12.65 -21.05 -8.20
C TRP A 196 13.92 -20.61 -8.92
N TYR A 197 14.20 -19.31 -8.88
CA TYR A 197 15.38 -18.67 -9.45
C TYR A 197 15.83 -17.50 -8.55
N PRO A 198 17.13 -17.14 -8.57
CA PRO A 198 17.62 -15.95 -7.86
C PRO A 198 16.87 -14.69 -8.32
N GLY A 199 16.39 -13.91 -7.38
CA GLY A 199 15.63 -12.69 -7.62
C GLY A 199 14.12 -12.89 -7.76
N ARG A 200 13.58 -14.10 -7.58
CA ARG A 200 12.12 -14.29 -7.54
C ARG A 200 11.53 -13.58 -6.30
N PRO A 201 10.69 -12.55 -6.45
CA PRO A 201 9.91 -12.02 -5.34
C PRO A 201 8.78 -13.00 -5.00
N VAL A 202 8.45 -13.11 -3.72
CA VAL A 202 7.30 -13.87 -3.23
C VAL A 202 6.55 -13.04 -2.21
N MET A 203 5.23 -13.22 -2.16
CA MET A 203 4.38 -12.55 -1.19
C MET A 203 3.74 -13.60 -0.29
N ILE A 204 3.66 -13.30 1.00
CA ILE A 204 2.95 -14.11 1.98
C ILE A 204 1.45 -13.89 1.80
N GLY A 205 0.69 -14.96 1.59
CA GLY A 205 -0.77 -14.89 1.39
C GLY A 205 -1.59 -14.99 2.69
N GLU A 206 -1.00 -15.48 3.78
CA GLU A 206 -1.66 -15.70 5.06
C GLU A 206 -0.67 -15.49 6.21
N ASN A 207 -1.13 -15.02 7.36
CA ASN A 207 -0.27 -14.78 8.53
C ASN A 207 0.37 -16.08 9.01
N ASP A 208 1.68 -16.07 9.19
CA ASP A 208 2.44 -17.13 9.83
C ASP A 208 3.09 -16.56 11.09
N TYR A 209 2.43 -16.75 12.23
CA TYR A 209 2.90 -16.27 13.53
C TYR A 209 4.15 -17.00 14.02
N GLY A 210 4.35 -18.27 13.62
CA GLY A 210 5.60 -18.98 13.89
C GLY A 210 6.77 -18.30 13.16
N LEU A 211 6.49 -17.88 11.93
CA LEU A 211 7.19 -16.97 11.02
C LEU A 211 7.35 -15.52 11.50
N GLY A 212 6.46 -15.01 12.36
CA GLY A 212 6.28 -13.55 12.50
C GLY A 212 6.16 -12.84 11.14
N LEU A 213 5.59 -13.53 10.14
CA LEU A 213 5.36 -13.03 8.79
C LEU A 213 3.86 -12.78 8.63
N PHE A 214 3.50 -11.69 7.99
CA PHE A 214 2.12 -11.26 7.83
C PHE A 214 1.71 -11.30 6.36
N ASN A 215 0.41 -11.43 6.11
CA ASN A 215 -0.15 -11.34 4.77
C ASN A 215 0.27 -10.01 4.11
N GLY A 216 0.78 -10.07 2.90
CA GLY A 216 1.34 -8.92 2.18
C GLY A 216 2.86 -8.76 2.31
N ASP A 217 3.51 -9.44 3.26
CA ASP A 217 4.98 -9.38 3.39
C ASP A 217 5.65 -9.92 2.12
N ILE A 218 6.61 -9.16 1.60
CA ILE A 218 7.38 -9.52 0.41
C ILE A 218 8.74 -10.09 0.84
N GLY A 219 9.09 -11.24 0.28
CA GLY A 219 10.41 -11.86 0.42
C GLY A 219 11.05 -12.10 -0.94
N PHE A 220 12.36 -12.35 -0.94
CA PHE A 220 13.13 -12.53 -2.17
C PHE A 220 13.92 -13.82 -2.12
N ALA A 221 13.84 -14.63 -3.18
CA ALA A 221 14.70 -15.79 -3.37
C ALA A 221 16.11 -15.34 -3.71
N LEU A 222 17.04 -15.39 -2.77
CA LEU A 222 18.41 -14.89 -2.92
C LEU A 222 19.42 -16.04 -2.79
N GLN A 223 20.46 -16.00 -3.64
CA GLN A 223 21.52 -16.99 -3.60
C GLN A 223 22.40 -16.74 -2.37
N ARG A 224 22.68 -17.80 -1.61
CA ARG A 224 23.57 -17.78 -0.44
C ARG A 224 24.56 -18.95 -0.52
N PRO A 225 25.63 -18.97 0.28
CA PRO A 225 26.55 -20.11 0.32
C PRO A 225 25.85 -21.45 0.61
N SER A 226 24.75 -21.42 1.37
CA SER A 226 23.92 -22.61 1.68
C SER A 226 22.90 -22.99 0.57
N GLY A 227 22.96 -22.32 -0.58
CA GLY A 227 22.01 -22.43 -1.69
C GLY A 227 20.93 -21.33 -1.69
N LEU A 228 19.98 -21.43 -2.62
CA LEU A 228 18.87 -20.48 -2.75
C LEU A 228 17.96 -20.50 -1.51
N ARG A 229 17.65 -19.33 -0.97
CA ARG A 229 16.76 -19.13 0.18
C ARG A 229 15.85 -17.93 -0.04
N VAL A 230 14.61 -18.02 0.40
CA VAL A 230 13.73 -16.84 0.50
C VAL A 230 14.09 -16.08 1.77
N LEU A 231 14.47 -14.82 1.60
CA LEU A 231 14.83 -13.91 2.67
C LEU A 231 13.83 -12.77 2.74
N PHE A 232 13.39 -12.45 3.96
CA PHE A 232 12.48 -11.34 4.22
C PHE A 232 13.25 -10.16 4.83
N PRO A 233 13.00 -8.92 4.36
CA PRO A 233 13.64 -7.72 4.91
C PRO A 233 13.28 -7.53 6.39
N SER A 234 14.12 -6.82 7.11
CA SER A 234 13.83 -6.42 8.49
C SER A 234 12.81 -5.29 8.48
N ALA A 235 11.91 -5.24 9.48
CA ALA A 235 10.84 -4.21 9.50
C ALA A 235 11.29 -2.96 10.26
N ASP A 236 12.52 -2.99 10.78
CA ASP A 236 13.12 -1.89 11.51
C ASP A 236 14.47 -1.61 10.85
N GLY A 237 14.64 -0.42 10.30
CA GLY A 237 15.96 0.15 9.99
C GLY A 237 16.79 0.46 11.25
N ALA A 238 16.46 -0.11 12.42
CA ALA A 238 17.07 0.16 13.70
C ALA A 238 17.28 -1.13 14.52
N GLY A 239 18.52 -1.64 14.50
CA GLY A 239 19.23 -2.07 15.71
C GLY A 239 18.80 -3.32 16.50
N GLY A 240 17.90 -4.18 16.01
CA GLY A 240 17.52 -5.42 16.70
C GLY A 240 18.17 -6.68 16.11
N SER A 241 19.20 -7.23 16.77
CA SER A 241 19.95 -8.47 16.45
C SER A 241 19.75 -9.02 15.02
N SER A 242 20.32 -8.34 14.04
CA SER A 242 20.39 -8.87 12.68
C SER A 242 21.31 -10.08 12.66
N ARG A 243 20.88 -11.15 11.98
CA ARG A 243 21.85 -12.10 11.40
C ARG A 243 22.79 -11.29 10.47
N PRO A 244 24.03 -11.72 10.22
CA PRO A 244 25.01 -10.95 9.44
C PRO A 244 24.51 -10.45 8.06
N ASP A 245 23.42 -11.00 7.54
CA ASP A 245 22.79 -10.67 6.27
C ASP A 245 21.62 -9.64 6.33
N GLY A 246 21.32 -9.02 7.49
CA GLY A 246 20.24 -8.00 7.62
C GLY A 246 18.80 -8.53 7.50
N CYS A 247 18.61 -9.85 7.48
CA CYS A 247 17.34 -10.49 7.18
C CYS A 247 16.56 -10.89 8.45
N ARG A 248 15.22 -10.69 8.45
CA ARG A 248 14.32 -11.18 9.48
C ARG A 248 14.39 -12.71 9.58
N ARG A 249 14.14 -13.44 8.47
CA ARG A 249 13.98 -14.91 8.45
C ARG A 249 14.22 -15.54 7.08
N THR A 250 14.52 -16.84 7.08
CA THR A 250 14.86 -17.61 5.88
C THR A 250 13.94 -18.81 5.67
N ARG A 251 13.37 -19.00 4.48
CA ARG A 251 12.73 -20.28 4.07
C ARG A 251 13.53 -20.94 2.95
N ARG A 252 13.64 -22.27 2.98
CA ARG A 252 14.29 -23.03 1.91
C ARG A 252 13.33 -23.18 0.73
N CYS A 253 13.80 -22.87 -0.47
CA CYS A 253 13.05 -23.17 -1.69
C CYS A 253 13.05 -24.69 -1.89
N SER A 254 11.89 -25.34 -1.74
CA SER A 254 11.69 -26.72 -2.17
C SER A 254 11.39 -26.75 -3.66
N ARG A 255 11.75 -27.86 -4.31
CA ARG A 255 11.51 -28.08 -5.75
C ARG A 255 10.04 -27.99 -6.10
#